data_AF-A0A1G0UU05-F1
#
_entry.id   AF-A0A1G0UU05-F1
#
_cell.length_a   1.000
_cell.length_b   1.000
_cell.length_c   1.000
_cell.angle_alpha   90.00
_cell.angle_beta   90.00
_cell.angle_gamma   90.00
#
_symmetry.space_group_name_H-M   'P 1'
#
loop_
_entity.id
_entity.type
_entity.pdbx_description
1 polymer ?
#
loop_
_entity_poly.entity_id
_entity_poly.type
_entity_poly.pdbx_seq_one_letter_code
_entity_poly.pdbx_strand_id
1 'polypeptide(L)' 'MIILSVIKDIEIIGEAASRISEETKLKYSDIPWKDIVGMRNRLIHSYFDVDIKLVWNTTRNNLPLLLKSLKKILSYSK' A
#
# COMPACT_ATOMS: atom_id res chain seq x y z
N MET A 1 13.80 16.04 1.92
CA MET A 1 12.47 16.29 2.54
C MET A 1 11.33 15.58 1.79
N ILE A 2 11.25 15.60 0.46
CA ILE A 2 10.15 14.96 -0.32
C ILE A 2 10.16 13.41 -0.25
N ILE A 3 11.33 12.78 -0.32
CA ILE A 3 11.41 11.31 -0.32
C ILE A 3 10.88 10.73 1.00
N LEU A 4 11.20 11.37 2.13
CA LEU A 4 10.75 10.93 3.45
C LEU A 4 9.23 11.04 3.61
N SER A 5 8.58 12.07 3.05
CA SER A 5 7.13 12.18 3.09
C SER A 5 6.46 11.10 2.24
N VAL A 6 6.99 10.80 1.05
CA VAL A 6 6.46 9.71 0.20
C VAL A 6 6.58 8.35 0.89
N ILE A 7 7.72 8.08 1.52
CA ILE A 7 7.91 6.85 2.31
C ILE A 7 6.86 6.79 3.43
N LYS A 8 6.64 7.92 4.13
CA LYS A 8 5.67 7.98 5.23
C LYS A 8 4.24 7.71 4.76
N ASP A 9 3.86 8.24 3.62
CA ASP A 9 2.54 7.99 3.04
C ASP A 9 2.34 6.51 2.68
N ILE A 10 3.37 5.84 2.13
CA ILE A 10 3.32 4.41 1.84
C ILE A 10 3.22 3.57 3.13
N GLU A 11 3.93 3.95 4.20
CA GLU A 11 3.81 3.30 5.51
C GLU A 11 2.38 3.39 6.05
N ILE A 12 1.76 4.57 5.96
CA ILE A 12 0.38 4.80 6.43
C ILE A 12 -0.60 3.92 5.66
N ILE A 13 -0.43 3.79 4.34
CA ILE A 13 -1.25 2.90 3.50
C ILE A 13 -1.10 1.45 3.96
N GLY A 14 0.13 1.00 4.22
CA GLY A 14 0.38 -0.36 4.72
C GLY A 14 -0.19 -0.63 6.12
N GLU A 15 -0.15 0.37 7.01
CA GLU A 15 -0.78 0.30 8.33
C GLU A 15 -2.31 0.23 8.22
N ALA A 16 -2.92 1.00 7.31
CA ALA A 16 -4.35 0.93 7.08
C ALA A 16 -4.75 -0.46 6.54
N ALA A 17 -3.97 -1.01 5.60
CA ALA A 17 -4.20 -2.33 5.02
C ALA A 17 -4.10 -3.47 6.06
N SER A 18 -3.22 -3.34 7.06
CA SER A 18 -3.07 -4.37 8.10
C SER A 18 -4.31 -4.46 9.01
N ARG A 19 -5.02 -3.34 9.20
CA ARG A 19 -6.21 -3.22 10.06
C ARG A 19 -7.53 -3.63 9.38
N ILE A 20 -7.52 -3.89 8.07
CA ILE A 20 -8.70 -4.41 7.37
C ILE A 20 -9.03 -5.81 7.90
N SER A 21 -10.32 -6.11 8.08
CA SER A 21 -10.75 -7.43 8.56
C SER A 21 -10.41 -8.54 7.57
N GLU A 22 -10.12 -9.75 8.08
CA GLU A 22 -9.84 -10.90 7.22
C GLU A 22 -11.01 -11.23 6.29
N GLU A 23 -12.26 -11.09 6.76
CA GLU A 23 -13.46 -11.22 5.90
C GLU A 23 -13.40 -10.28 4.69
N THR A 24 -13.06 -9.01 4.91
CA THR A 24 -12.97 -8.02 3.82
C THR A 24 -11.80 -8.33 2.89
N LYS A 25 -10.66 -8.77 3.43
CA LYS A 25 -9.50 -9.17 2.63
C LYS A 25 -9.82 -10.38 1.74
N LEU A 26 -10.55 -11.35 2.28
CA LEU A 26 -11.01 -12.54 1.55
C LEU A 26 -12.03 -12.18 0.47
N LYS A 27 -12.97 -11.29 0.78
CA LYS A 27 -13.97 -10.78 -0.17
C LYS A 27 -13.35 -10.05 -1.35
N TYR A 28 -12.26 -9.32 -1.12
CA TYR A 28 -11.53 -8.56 -2.15
C TYR A 28 -10.10 -9.10 -2.31
N SER A 29 -9.98 -10.39 -2.60
CA SER A 29 -8.71 -11.12 -2.73
C SER A 29 -7.85 -10.68 -3.93
N ASP A 30 -8.44 -10.00 -4.91
CA ASP A 30 -7.73 -9.38 -6.04
C ASP A 30 -6.79 -8.23 -5.60
N ILE A 31 -7.03 -7.66 -4.42
CA ILE A 31 -6.12 -6.68 -3.84
C ILE A 31 -4.97 -7.43 -3.15
N PRO A 32 -3.70 -7.10 -3.45
CA PRO A 32 -2.54 -7.78 -2.87
C PRO A 32 -2.27 -7.30 -1.43
N TRP A 33 -3.19 -7.59 -0.50
CA TRP A 33 -3.13 -7.11 0.89
C TRP A 33 -1.82 -7.43 1.60
N LYS A 34 -1.30 -8.65 1.39
CA LYS A 34 -0.04 -9.10 1.98
C LYS A 34 1.15 -8.27 1.51
N ASP A 35 1.19 -7.91 0.23
CA ASP A 35 2.27 -7.12 -0.34
C ASP A 35 2.20 -5.66 0.13
N ILE A 36 0.99 -5.10 0.29
CA ILE A 36 0.78 -3.75 0.81
C ILE A 36 1.28 -3.65 2.27
N VAL A 37 0.92 -4.63 3.10
CA VAL A 37 1.43 -4.72 4.49
C VAL A 37 2.94 -5.01 4.51
N GLY A 38 3.42 -5.87 3.61
CA GLY A 38 4.83 -6.19 3.47
C GLY A 38 5.69 -4.98 3.09
N MET A 39 5.17 -4.09 2.26
CA MET A 39 5.84 -2.85 1.87
C MET A 39 6.12 -1.95 3.09
N ARG A 40 5.15 -1.80 3.99
CA ARG A 40 5.36 -1.10 5.28
C ARG A 40 6.50 -1.74 6.06
N ASN A 41 6.46 -3.06 6.24
CA ASN A 41 7.48 -3.77 7.03
C ASN A 41 8.89 -3.60 6.43
N ARG A 42 9.00 -3.59 5.10
CA ARG A 42 10.28 -3.34 4.42
C ARG A 42 10.76 -1.90 4.65
N LEU A 43 9.89 -0.90 4.55
CA LEU A 43 10.26 0.51 4.71
C LEU A 43 10.68 0.86 6.14
N ILE A 44 9.98 0.34 7.15
CA ILE A 44 10.32 0.61 8.56
C ILE A 44 11.56 -0.13 9.06
N HIS A 45 12.02 -1.17 8.36
CA HIS A 45 13.22 -1.92 8.76
C HIS A 45 14.46 -1.54 7.96
N SER A 46 14.30 -0.89 6.80
CA SER A 46 15.41 -0.52 5.92
C SER A 46 15.88 0.93 6.15
N TYR A 47 15.80 1.45 7.39
CA TYR A 47 16.08 2.86 7.74
C TYR A 47 17.36 3.45 7.11
N PHE A 48 18.37 2.64 6.82
CA PHE A 48 19.65 3.06 6.22
C PHE A 48 19.83 2.69 4.74
N ASP A 49 18.97 1.86 4.17
CA ASP A 49 19.08 1.37 2.78
C ASP A 49 17.69 1.18 2.15
N VAL A 50 16.90 2.27 2.12
CA VAL A 50 15.63 2.26 1.41
C VAL A 50 15.91 2.23 -0.09
N ASP A 51 15.42 1.18 -0.76
CA ASP A 51 15.44 1.12 -2.22
C ASP A 51 14.49 2.19 -2.80
N ILE A 52 15.06 3.33 -3.18
CA ILE A 52 14.33 4.46 -3.77
C ILE A 52 13.68 4.07 -5.10
N LYS A 53 14.27 3.14 -5.86
CA LYS A 53 13.67 2.66 -7.12
C LYS A 53 12.40 1.87 -6.83
N LEU A 54 12.41 1.05 -5.79
CA LEU A 54 11.21 0.35 -5.33
C LEU A 54 10.13 1.34 -4.89
N VAL A 55 10.48 2.36 -4.09
CA VAL A 55 9.53 3.42 -3.68
C VAL A 55 8.93 4.11 -4.90
N TRP A 56 9.76 4.54 -5.85
CA TRP A 56 9.32 5.20 -7.07
C TRP A 56 8.39 4.31 -7.91
N ASN A 57 8.74 3.04 -8.08
CA ASN A 57 7.93 2.07 -8.80
C ASN A 57 6.56 1.88 -8.11
N THR A 58 6.55 1.74 -6.78
CA THR A 58 5.32 1.64 -5.99
C THR A 58 4.41 2.85 -6.20
N THR A 59 4.97 4.06 -6.14
CA THR A 59 4.20 5.29 -6.34
C THR A 59 3.65 5.43 -7.76
N ARG A 60 4.42 5.08 -8.79
CA ARG A 60 4.04 5.29 -10.20
C ARG A 60 3.18 4.19 -10.77
N ASN A 61 3.37 2.94 -10.34
CA ASN A 61 2.77 1.78 -10.99
C ASN A 61 1.78 1.04 -10.07
N ASN A 62 2.13 0.81 -8.80
CA ASN A 62 1.29 0.02 -7.90
C ASN A 62 0.14 0.83 -7.27
N LEU A 63 0.42 2.03 -6.74
CA LEU A 63 -0.59 2.86 -6.06
C LEU A 63 -1.76 3.27 -6.99
N PRO A 64 -1.54 3.66 -8.27
CA PRO A 64 -2.66 3.99 -9.15
C PRO A 64 -3.59 2.80 -9.43
N LEU A 65 -3.03 1.59 -9.54
CA LEU A 65 -3.80 0.36 -9.71
C LEU A 65 -4.61 0.05 -8.45
N LEU A 66 -3.98 0.15 -7.27
CA LEU A 66 -4.66 -0.01 -5.99
C LEU A 66 -5.82 0.97 -5.84
N LEU A 67 -5.59 2.27 -6.14
CA LEU A 67 -6.62 3.29 -6.08
C LEU A 67 -7.80 2.98 -7.02
N LYS A 68 -7.52 2.49 -8.23
CA LYS A 68 -8.56 2.08 -9.19
C LYS A 68 -9.41 0.94 -8.62
N SER A 69 -8.78 -0.09 -8.04
CA SER A 69 -9.49 -1.22 -7.42
C SER A 69 -10.34 -0.78 -6.22
N LEU A 70 -9.79 0.06 -5.33
CA LEU A 70 -10.51 0.58 -4.18
C LEU A 70 -11.71 1.46 -4.60
N LYS A 71 -11.53 2.34 -5.59
CA LYS A 71 -12.64 3.15 -6.13
C LYS A 71 -13.75 2.28 -6.70
N LYS A 72 -13.41 1.20 -7.41
CA LYS A 72 -14.39 0.24 -7.91
C LYS A 72 -15.19 -0.35 -6.76
N ILE A 73 -14.52 -0.86 -5.72
CA ILE A 73 -15.18 -1.43 -4.53
C ILE A 73 -16.12 -0.42 -3.85
N LEU A 74 -15.64 0.81 -3.61
CA LEU A 74 -16.43 1.84 -2.95
C LEU A 74 -17.61 2.34 -3.81
N SER A 75 -17.47 2.32 -5.15
CA SER A 75 -18.55 2.70 -6.05
C SER A 75 -19.72 1.71 -6.08
N TYR A 76 -19.46 0.42 -5.79
CA TYR A 76 -20.50 -0.61 -5.64
C TYR A 76 -21.12 -0.64 -4.23
N SER A 77 -20.61 0.15 -3.29
CA SER A 77 -21.12 0.23 -1.91
C SER A 77 -22.15 1.35 -1.71
N LYS A 78 -22.73 1.88 -2.79
CA LYS A 78 -23.79 2.89 -2.76
C LYS A 78 -25.15 2.25 -2.98
#